data_AF-A0A0R2K206-F1
#
_entry.id   AF-A0A0R2K206-F1
#
_cell.length_a   1.000
_cell.length_b   1.000
_cell.length_c   1.000
_cell.angle_alpha   90.00
_cell.angle_beta   90.00
_cell.angle_gamma   90.00
#
_symmetry.space_group_name_H-M   'P 1'
#
loop_
_entity.id
_entity.type
_entity.pdbx_description
1 polymer ?
#
loop_
_entity_poly.entity_id
_entity_poly.type
_entity_poly.pdbx_seq_one_letter_code
_entity_poly.pdbx_strand_id
1 'polypeptide(L)' 'MIILTDIPGGSSTQFAFPYLKNYQNLYVVSELNLALLLEIVLSNEENTDKLLHTAIDNAKASLTYLNDLVKDK' A
#
# COMPACT_ATOMS: atom_id res chain seq x y z
N MET A 1 -7.07 5.20 -10.74
CA MET A 1 -7.59 3.94 -10.17
C MET A 1 -6.46 3.25 -9.43
N ILE A 2 -6.68 2.85 -8.18
CA ILE A 2 -5.69 2.15 -7.37
C ILE A 2 -6.15 0.71 -7.19
N ILE A 3 -5.30 -0.26 -7.54
CA ILE A 3 -5.51 -1.68 -7.26
C ILE A 3 -4.56 -2.07 -6.13
N LEU A 4 -5.14 -2.58 -5.04
CA LEU A 4 -4.39 -3.11 -3.90
C LEU A 4 -4.40 -4.63 -3.98
N THR A 5 -3.25 -5.25 -3.75
CA THR A 5 -3.05 -6.70 -3.84
C THR A 5 -2.38 -7.23 -2.58
N ASP A 6 -2.53 -8.52 -2.33
CA ASP A 6 -2.03 -9.19 -1.14
C ASP A 6 -0.52 -9.42 -1.18
N ILE A 7 0.02 -9.96 -2.28
CA ILE A 7 1.44 -10.35 -2.37
C ILE A 7 2.08 -10.06 -3.74
N PRO A 8 3.34 -9.58 -3.79
CA PRO A 8 4.07 -9.42 -5.04
C PRO A 8 4.19 -10.76 -5.77
N GLY A 9 3.89 -10.77 -7.07
CA GLY A 9 3.95 -11.98 -7.89
C GLY A 9 2.82 -12.99 -7.62
N GLY A 10 1.88 -12.71 -6.71
CA GLY A 10 0.65 -13.48 -6.56
C GLY A 10 -0.24 -13.42 -7.81
N SER A 11 -1.16 -14.38 -7.96
CA SER A 11 -2.04 -14.47 -9.14
C SER A 11 -2.83 -13.18 -9.37
N SER A 12 -3.34 -12.55 -8.31
CA SER A 12 -4.05 -11.26 -8.36
C SER A 12 -3.13 -10.13 -8.86
N THR A 13 -1.90 -10.06 -8.36
CA THR A 13 -0.90 -9.06 -8.78
C THR A 13 -0.47 -9.25 -10.22
N GLN A 14 -0.24 -10.51 -10.63
CA GLN A 14 0.08 -10.86 -12.01
C GLN A 14 -1.09 -10.58 -12.96
N PHE A 15 -2.33 -10.80 -12.52
CA PHE A 15 -3.51 -10.42 -13.27
C PHE A 15 -3.58 -8.91 -13.50
N ALA A 16 -3.25 -8.10 -12.48
CA ALA A 16 -3.26 -6.65 -12.59
C ALA A 16 -2.12 -6.08 -13.47
N PHE A 17 -0.98 -6.78 -13.55
CA PHE A 17 0.27 -6.26 -14.12
C PHE A 17 0.19 -5.82 -15.60
N PRO A 18 -0.45 -6.56 -16.54
CA PRO A 18 -0.54 -6.17 -17.94
C PRO A 18 -1.29 -4.85 -18.14
N TYR A 19 -2.22 -4.53 -17.24
CA TYR A 19 -3.03 -3.31 -17.34
C TYR A 19 -2.23 -2.04 -17.05
N LEU A 20 -1.11 -2.11 -16.31
CA LEU A 20 -0.23 -0.97 -16.06
C LEU A 20 0.31 -0.33 -17.35
N LYS A 21 0.46 -1.12 -18.43
CA LYS A 21 0.91 -0.62 -19.73
C LYS A 21 -0.20 0.04 -20.54
N ASN A 22 -1.45 -0.30 -20.25
CA ASN A 22 -2.61 0.07 -21.06
C ASN A 22 -3.36 1.28 -20.50
N TYR A 23 -3.15 1.62 -19.22
CA TYR A 23 -3.85 2.70 -18.54
C TYR A 23 -2.86 3.65 -17.86
N GLN A 24 -2.84 4.92 -18.28
CA GLN A 24 -1.92 5.93 -17.74
C GLN A 24 -2.21 6.30 -16.27
N ASN A 25 -3.45 6.12 -15.80
CA ASN A 25 -3.89 6.47 -14.45
C ASN A 25 -4.24 5.22 -13.61
N LEU A 26 -3.50 4.13 -13.82
CA LEU A 26 -3.63 2.89 -13.06
C LEU A 26 -2.40 2.67 -12.19
N TYR A 27 -2.63 2.46 -10.91
CA TYR A 27 -1.60 2.21 -9.92
C TYR A 27 -1.85 0.84 -9.28
N VAL A 28 -0.82 0.03 -9.18
CA VAL A 28 -0.88 -1.28 -8.51
C VAL A 28 0.08 -1.24 -7.33
N VAL A 29 -0.46 -1.42 -6.13
CA VAL A 29 0.32 -1.54 -4.89
C VAL A 29 0.10 -2.93 -4.32
N SER A 30 1.17 -3.58 -3.91
CA SER A 30 1.13 -4.92 -3.31
C SER A 30 1.49 -4.87 -1.85
N GLU A 31 1.25 -5.97 -1.13
CA GLU A 31 1.40 -6.07 0.33
C GLU A 31 0.40 -5.19 1.09
N LEU A 32 -0.89 -5.36 0.76
CA LEU A 32 -1.98 -4.69 1.47
C LEU A 32 -1.89 -4.95 2.99
N ASN A 33 -1.94 -3.86 3.76
CA ASN A 33 -2.15 -3.90 5.19
C ASN A 33 -3.13 -2.79 5.63
N LEU A 34 -3.55 -2.82 6.89
CA LEU A 34 -4.54 -1.88 7.41
C LEU A 34 -4.05 -0.43 7.40
N ALA A 35 -2.78 -0.19 7.75
CA ALA A 35 -2.23 1.16 7.78
C ALA A 35 -2.22 1.79 6.38
N LEU A 36 -1.75 1.05 5.36
CA LEU A 36 -1.77 1.47 3.97
C LEU A 36 -3.19 1.80 3.50
N LEU A 37 -4.16 0.95 3.83
CA LEU A 37 -5.56 1.16 3.44
C LEU A 37 -6.13 2.45 4.05
N LEU A 38 -5.87 2.70 5.34
CA LEU A 38 -6.35 3.89 6.03
C LEU A 38 -5.69 5.16 5.49
N GLU A 39 -4.37 5.15 5.26
CA GLU A 39 -3.65 6.27 4.65
C GLU A 39 -4.23 6.64 3.28
N ILE A 40 -4.58 5.65 2.45
CA ILE A 40 -5.16 5.90 1.12
C ILE A 40 -6.60 6.42 1.21
N VAL A 41 -7.46 5.78 2.02
CA VAL A 41 -8.90 6.08 2.06
C VAL A 41 -9.20 7.40 2.78
N LEU A 42 -8.39 7.80 3.75
CA LEU A 42 -8.59 9.01 4.53
C LEU A 42 -7.84 10.24 3.99
N SER A 43 -7.01 10.07 2.96
CA SER A 43 -6.23 11.16 2.40
C SER A 43 -7.08 12.15 1.59
N ASN A 44 -6.71 13.42 1.67
CA ASN A 44 -7.20 14.50 0.81
C ASN A 44 -6.17 14.91 -0.27
N GLU A 45 -5.08 14.15 -0.44
CA GLU A 45 -4.05 14.42 -1.45
C GLU A 45 -4.58 14.11 -2.85
N GLU A 46 -4.64 15.13 -3.71
CA GLU A 46 -5.14 15.02 -5.08
C GLU A 46 -4.12 14.33 -6.01
N ASN A 47 -2.82 14.49 -5.74
CA ASN A 47 -1.78 13.83 -6.50
C ASN A 47 -1.64 12.36 -6.07
N THR A 48 -2.20 11.44 -6.87
CA THR A 48 -2.20 10.01 -6.56
C THR A 48 -0.80 9.43 -6.37
N ASP A 49 0.20 9.88 -7.11
CA ASP A 49 1.58 9.38 -7.00
C ASP A 49 2.19 9.78 -5.63
N LYS A 50 2.02 11.05 -5.26
CA LYS A 50 2.46 11.57 -3.96
C LYS A 50 1.72 10.91 -2.79
N LEU A 51 0.40 10.70 -2.93
CA LEU A 51 -0.42 9.96 -1.99
C LEU A 51 0.15 8.56 -1.75
N LEU A 52 0.38 7.80 -2.83
CA LEU A 52 0.84 6.42 -2.72
C LEU A 52 2.25 6.32 -2.11
N HIS A 53 3.17 7.20 -2.50
CA HIS A 53 4.49 7.24 -1.88
C HIS A 53 4.42 7.50 -0.37
N THR A 54 3.67 8.52 0.03
CA THR A 54 3.50 8.88 1.46
C THR A 54 2.83 7.75 2.25
N ALA A 55 1.75 7.17 1.71
CA ALA A 55 1.00 6.10 2.34
C ALA A 55 1.84 4.84 2.53
N ILE A 56 2.67 4.48 1.55
CA ILE A 56 3.58 3.32 1.64
C ILE A 56 4.62 3.53 2.74
N ASP A 57 5.23 4.72 2.80
CA ASP A 57 6.26 5.02 3.79
C ASP A 57 5.69 5.01 5.22
N ASN A 58 4.51 5.63 5.41
CA ASN A 58 3.80 5.62 6.70
C ASN A 58 3.36 4.20 7.11
N ALA A 59 2.84 3.42 6.15
CA ALA A 59 2.42 2.05 6.42
C ALA A 59 3.58 1.15 6.85
N LYS A 60 4.75 1.28 6.21
CA LYS A 60 5.97 0.57 6.62
C LYS A 60 6.40 0.97 8.03
N ALA A 61 6.34 2.25 8.36
CA ALA A 61 6.70 2.77 9.69
C ALA A 61 5.71 2.36 10.79
N SER A 62 4.48 1.97 10.44
CA SER A 62 3.46 1.55 11.41
C SER A 62 3.70 0.17 12.04
N LEU A 63 4.55 -0.67 11.42
CA LEU A 63 4.82 -2.02 11.90
C LEU A 63 5.62 -1.98 13.21
N THR A 64 5.04 -2.53 14.28
CA THR A 64 5.64 -2.55 15.61
C THR A 64 5.65 -3.97 16.16
N TYR A 65 6.79 -4.42 16.68
CA TYR A 65 6.88 -5.70 17.39
C TYR A 65 6.48 -5.51 18.86
N LEU A 66 5.22 -5.83 19.17
CA LEU A 66 4.61 -5.49 20.46
C LEU A 66 5.29 -6.15 21.67
N ASN A 67 5.91 -7.32 21.53
CA ASN A 67 6.60 -7.97 22.65
C ASN A 67 7.79 -7.15 23.17
N ASP A 68 8.48 -6.39 22.31
CA ASP A 68 9.59 -5.54 22.76
C ASP A 68 9.10 -4.37 23.64
N LEU A 69 7.84 -3.95 23.50
CA LEU A 69 7.23 -2.93 24.36
C LEU A 69 6.93 -3.41 25.78
N VAL A 70 6.89 -4.73 25.99
CA VAL A 70 6.57 -5.36 27.28
C VAL A 70 7.82 -5.80 28.04
N LYS A 71 8.95 -6.01 27.35
CA LYS A 71 10.22 -6.44 27.97
C LYS A 71 10.90 -5.36 28.82
N ASP A 72 10.54 -4.10 28.63
CA ASP A 72 11.04 -2.96 29.42
C ASP A 72 10.16 -2.63 30.65
N LYS A 73 9.39 -3.61 31.16
CA LYS A 73 8.63 -3.51 32.42
C LYS A 73 9.05 -4.55 33.44
#